data_AF-M5BJW4-F1
#
_entry.id   AF-M5BJW4-F1
#
_cell.length_a   1.000
_cell.length_b   1.000
_cell.length_c   1.000
_cell.angle_alpha   90.00
_cell.angle_beta   90.00
_cell.angle_gamma   90.00
#
_symmetry.space_group_name_H-M   'P 1'
#
loop_
_entity.id
_entity.type
_entity.pdbx_description
1 polymer ?
#
loop_
_entity_poly.entity_id
_entity_poly.type
_entity_poly.pdbx_seq_one_letter_code
_entity_poly.pdbx_strand_id
1 'polypeptide(L)'
;MKARFLEGESNSELSYSRAIATIKAYPKAIKNAGDVRKLPHVGPKIQKLIDEYLKTGKISEARKASASERFQVLSLLTQVHGIGAANAREHYAAGRKTLQDLKKFYEAKVEAGTHLGIAAALELHDELNTT
;
A
#
# COMPACT_ATOMS: atom_id res chain seq x y z
N MET A 1 0.09 -5.46 1.31
CA MET A 1 1.49 -5.09 1.62
C MET A 1 1.76 -3.59 1.53
N LYS A 2 1.20 -2.91 0.52
CA LYS A 2 1.14 -1.44 0.44
C LYS A 2 0.72 -0.77 1.77
N ALA A 3 -0.13 -1.42 2.58
CA ALA A 3 -0.52 -0.90 3.89
C ALA A 3 0.65 -0.63 4.85
N ARG A 4 1.64 -1.52 4.91
CA ARG A 4 2.79 -1.39 5.84
C ARG A 4 3.77 -0.32 5.36
N PHE A 5 3.98 -0.24 4.04
CA PHE A 5 4.73 0.84 3.39
C PHE A 5 4.14 2.22 3.70
N LEU A 6 2.81 2.35 3.57
CA LEU A 6 2.09 3.59 3.85
C LEU A 6 2.18 3.98 5.33
N GLU A 7 2.22 3.02 6.25
CA GLU A 7 2.44 3.25 7.69
C GLU A 7 3.91 3.54 8.04
N GLY A 8 4.87 3.30 7.14
CA GLY A 8 6.30 3.51 7.39
C GLY A 8 6.98 2.36 8.13
N GLU A 9 6.35 1.19 8.22
CA GLU A 9 6.95 -0.02 8.80
C GLU A 9 7.85 -0.75 7.78
N SER A 10 8.98 -0.14 7.42
CA SER A 10 9.90 -0.64 6.39
C SER A 10 10.45 -2.06 6.67
N ASN A 11 10.77 -2.35 7.93
CA ASN A 11 11.28 -3.66 8.34
C ASN A 11 10.22 -4.76 8.20
N SER A 12 8.98 -4.47 8.62
CA SER A 12 7.85 -5.37 8.43
C SER A 12 7.63 -5.61 6.94
N GLU A 13 7.59 -4.54 6.15
CA GLU A 13 7.36 -4.61 4.72
C GLU A 13 8.39 -5.51 4.02
N LEU A 14 9.68 -5.29 4.27
CA LEU A 14 10.73 -6.08 3.63
C LEU A 14 10.60 -7.58 3.92
N SER A 15 10.26 -7.94 5.17
CA SER A 15 10.05 -9.32 5.58
C SER A 15 8.92 -10.00 4.79
N TYR A 16 7.75 -9.34 4.71
CA TYR A 16 6.62 -9.87 3.94
C TYR A 16 6.93 -9.90 2.43
N SER A 17 7.67 -8.93 1.89
CA SER A 17 8.02 -8.87 0.48
C SER A 17 8.91 -10.05 0.09
N ARG A 18 9.93 -10.32 0.91
CA ARG A 18 10.80 -11.50 0.76
C ARG A 18 10.00 -12.80 0.86
N ALA A 19 9.11 -12.92 1.85
CA ALA A 19 8.26 -14.09 1.99
C ALA A 19 7.36 -14.31 0.77
N ILE A 20 6.73 -13.25 0.24
CA ILE A 20 5.90 -13.32 -0.97
C ILE A 20 6.74 -13.73 -2.18
N ALA A 21 7.95 -13.18 -2.34
CA ALA A 21 8.84 -13.55 -3.43
C ALA A 21 9.23 -15.04 -3.35
N THR A 22 9.56 -15.54 -2.16
CA THR A 22 9.86 -16.96 -1.96
C THR A 22 8.66 -17.86 -2.25
N ILE A 23 7.45 -17.46 -1.83
CA ILE A 23 6.21 -18.20 -2.12
C ILE A 23 5.90 -18.20 -3.62
N LYS A 24 6.09 -17.06 -4.31
CA LYS A 24 5.88 -16.95 -5.76
C LYS A 24 6.88 -17.78 -6.57
N ALA A 25 8.13 -17.87 -6.11
CA ALA A 25 9.17 -18.67 -6.75
C ALA A 25 9.04 -20.17 -6.47
N TYR A 26 8.14 -20.58 -5.57
CA TYR A 26 7.98 -21.97 -5.18
C TYR A 26 7.30 -22.77 -6.32
N PRO A 27 7.90 -23.86 -6.83
CA PRO A 27 7.45 -24.52 -8.05
C PRO A 27 6.19 -25.38 -7.87
N LYS A 28 5.72 -25.60 -6.64
CA LYS A 28 4.55 -26.46 -6.35
C LYS A 28 3.46 -25.65 -5.66
N ALA A 29 2.20 -26.04 -5.86
CA ALA A 29 1.11 -25.48 -5.07
C ALA A 29 1.26 -25.88 -3.60
N ILE A 30 1.21 -24.89 -2.70
CA ILE A 30 1.27 -25.10 -1.26
C ILE A 30 -0.05 -25.73 -0.81
N LYS A 31 -0.01 -26.99 -0.35
CA LYS A 31 -1.18 -27.71 0.16
C LYS A 31 -1.22 -27.78 1.69
N ASN A 32 -0.07 -27.65 2.33
CA ASN A 32 0.06 -27.75 3.78
C ASN A 32 1.00 -26.66 4.30
N ALA A 33 0.70 -26.12 5.49
CA ALA A 33 1.54 -25.15 6.17
C ALA A 33 2.96 -25.69 6.48
N GLY A 34 3.10 -27.01 6.62
CA GLY A 34 4.38 -27.68 6.85
C GLY A 34 5.41 -27.50 5.72
N ASP A 35 4.96 -27.41 4.46
CA ASP A 35 5.85 -27.22 3.30
C ASP A 35 6.49 -25.84 3.31
N VAL A 36 5.74 -24.85 3.78
CA VAL A 36 6.18 -23.45 3.83
C VAL A 36 7.12 -23.18 4.99
N ARG A 37 7.05 -23.98 6.06
CA ARG A 37 7.94 -23.83 7.23
C ARG A 37 9.41 -24.03 6.88
N LYS A 38 9.71 -24.78 5.81
CA LYS A 38 11.07 -25.01 5.32
C LYS A 38 11.59 -23.89 4.42
N LEU A 39 10.73 -22.95 4.01
CA LEU A 39 11.10 -21.88 3.07
C LEU A 39 11.83 -20.74 3.78
N PRO A 40 12.89 -20.18 3.16
CA PRO A 40 13.58 -19.03 3.72
C PRO A 40 12.64 -17.83 3.81
N HIS A 41 12.85 -16.98 4.82
CA HIS A 41 12.06 -15.75 5.09
C HIS A 41 10.60 -15.98 5.52
N VAL A 42 10.11 -17.23 5.63
CA VAL A 42 8.75 -17.54 6.08
C VAL A 42 8.74 -17.81 7.59
N GLY A 43 8.54 -16.75 8.37
CA GLY A 43 8.42 -16.85 9.83
C GLY A 43 7.07 -17.41 10.32
N PRO A 44 6.93 -17.64 11.64
CA PRO A 44 5.72 -18.21 12.24
C PRO A 44 4.46 -17.37 11.98
N LYS A 45 4.59 -16.04 11.86
CA LYS A 45 3.47 -15.16 11.52
C LYS A 45 2.94 -15.40 10.10
N ILE A 46 3.83 -15.52 9.11
CA ILE A 46 3.44 -15.79 7.72
C ILE A 46 2.84 -17.19 7.59
N GLN A 47 3.37 -18.18 8.31
CA GLN A 47 2.82 -19.54 8.34
C GLN A 47 1.38 -19.56 8.84
N LYS A 48 1.07 -18.82 9.91
CA LYS A 48 -0.31 -18.68 10.40
C LYS A 48 -1.24 -18.07 9.35
N LEU A 49 -0.78 -17.02 8.64
CA LEU A 49 -1.57 -16.38 7.59
C LEU A 49 -1.84 -17.32 6.40
N ILE A 50 -0.87 -18.18 6.05
CA ILE A 50 -1.05 -19.17 4.99
C ILE A 50 -2.01 -20.26 5.44
N ASP A 51 -1.90 -20.76 6.67
CA ASP A 51 -2.82 -21.75 7.22
C ASP A 51 -4.26 -21.19 7.31
N GLU A 52 -4.41 -19.93 7.72
CA GLU A 52 -5.69 -19.21 7.69
C GLU A 52 -6.27 -19.14 6.27
N TYR A 53 -5.44 -18.79 5.28
CA TYR A 53 -5.84 -18.74 3.88
C TYR A 53 -6.21 -20.12 3.32
N LEU A 54 -5.49 -21.19 3.67
CA LEU A 54 -5.82 -22.55 3.25
C LEU A 54 -7.16 -23.04 3.84
N LYS A 55 -7.48 -22.62 5.07
CA LYS A 55 -8.74 -23.00 5.75
C LYS A 55 -9.94 -22.19 5.31
N THR A 56 -9.78 -20.88 5.12
CA THR A 56 -10.90 -19.93 4.94
C THR A 56 -10.94 -19.28 3.57
N GLY A 57 -9.87 -19.40 2.77
CA GLY A 57 -9.69 -18.71 1.49
C GLY A 57 -9.49 -17.20 1.62
N LYS A 58 -9.41 -16.66 2.83
CA LYS A 58 -9.30 -15.22 3.11
C LYS A 58 -8.32 -14.98 4.25
N ILE A 59 -7.76 -13.77 4.29
CA ILE A 59 -6.90 -13.33 5.39
C ILE A 59 -7.62 -12.18 6.09
N SER A 60 -8.04 -12.39 7.33
CA SER A 60 -8.80 -11.42 8.11
C SER A 60 -8.00 -10.14 8.37
N GLU A 61 -6.71 -10.25 8.68
CA GLU A 61 -5.81 -9.10 8.86
C GLU A 61 -5.73 -8.23 7.61
N ALA A 62 -5.59 -8.84 6.44
CA ALA A 62 -5.51 -8.12 5.17
C ALA A 62 -6.82 -7.39 4.87
N ARG A 63 -7.96 -8.02 5.16
CA ARG A 63 -9.29 -7.42 5.00
C ARG A 63 -9.48 -6.21 5.91
N LYS A 64 -9.08 -6.32 7.17
CA LYS A 64 -9.14 -5.20 8.14
C LYS A 64 -8.23 -4.04 7.71
N ALA A 65 -7.02 -4.35 7.26
CA ALA A 65 -6.10 -3.34 6.76
C ALA A 65 -6.68 -2.58 5.55
N SER A 66 -7.26 -3.30 4.58
CA SER A 66 -7.90 -2.69 3.41
C SER A 66 -9.17 -1.90 3.73
N ALA A 67 -9.91 -2.29 4.77
CA ALA A 67 -11.12 -1.60 5.20
C ALA A 67 -10.85 -0.33 6.02
N SER A 68 -9.61 -0.12 6.49
CA SER A 68 -9.29 1.06 7.28
C SER A 68 -9.32 2.35 6.44
N GLU A 69 -10.01 3.37 6.94
CA GLU A 69 -10.11 4.70 6.29
C GLU A 69 -8.71 5.28 6.02
N ARG A 70 -7.81 5.15 7.00
CA ARG A 70 -6.43 5.62 6.88
C ARG A 70 -5.70 4.97 5.71
N PHE A 71 -5.82 3.65 5.53
CA PHE A 71 -5.20 2.97 4.39
C PHE A 71 -5.81 3.43 3.06
N GLN A 72 -7.13 3.58 2.99
CA GLN A 72 -7.81 4.02 1.77
C GLN A 72 -7.36 5.41 1.36
N VAL A 73 -7.36 6.36 2.29
CA VAL A 73 -6.89 7.72 2.05
C VAL A 73 -5.42 7.71 1.64
N LEU A 74 -4.53 7.08 2.41
CA LEU A 74 -3.10 7.02 2.05
C LEU A 74 -2.86 6.33 0.70
N SER A 75 -3.65 5.32 0.33
CA SER A 75 -3.56 4.69 -0.99
C SER A 75 -3.99 5.63 -2.10
N LEU A 76 -5.07 6.38 -1.89
CA LEU A 76 -5.59 7.39 -2.80
C LEU A 76 -4.54 8.50 -3.03
N LEU A 77 -3.96 9.04 -1.97
CA LEU A 77 -2.97 10.12 -2.09
C LEU A 77 -1.69 9.65 -2.78
N THR A 78 -1.27 8.41 -2.56
CA THR A 78 -0.06 7.83 -3.19
C THR A 78 -0.26 7.32 -4.61
N GLN A 79 -1.49 7.35 -5.15
CA GLN A 79 -1.71 7.09 -6.58
C GLN A 79 -1.25 8.26 -7.45
N VAL A 80 -1.25 9.47 -6.89
CA VAL A 80 -0.77 10.67 -7.58
C VAL A 80 0.74 10.62 -7.73
N HIS A 81 1.22 10.74 -8.97
CA HIS A 81 2.64 10.74 -9.26
C HIS A 81 3.34 11.93 -8.55
N GLY A 82 4.43 11.65 -7.84
CA GLY A 82 5.17 12.63 -7.02
C GLY A 82 4.71 12.75 -5.57
N ILE A 83 3.62 12.08 -5.16
CA ILE A 83 3.23 11.94 -3.75
C ILE A 83 3.68 10.59 -3.21
N GLY A 84 4.78 10.61 -2.45
CA GLY A 84 5.28 9.43 -1.72
C GLY A 84 4.54 9.18 -0.40
N ALA A 85 4.86 8.06 0.26
CA ALA A 85 4.26 7.69 1.55
C ALA A 85 4.50 8.74 2.66
N ALA A 86 5.64 9.43 2.65
CA ALA A 86 5.93 10.50 3.60
C ALA A 86 4.96 11.69 3.43
N ASN A 87 4.90 12.24 2.21
CA ASN A 87 4.00 13.35 1.87
C ASN A 87 2.53 12.96 2.10
N ALA A 88 2.13 11.73 1.75
CA ALA A 88 0.76 11.25 1.99
C ALA A 88 0.42 11.23 3.48
N ARG A 89 1.36 10.84 4.36
CA ARG A 89 1.16 10.88 5.82
C ARG A 89 1.03 12.31 6.33
N GLU A 90 1.84 13.23 5.82
CA GLU A 90 1.76 14.66 6.17
C GLU A 90 0.41 15.26 5.77
N HIS A 91 -0.07 14.98 4.55
CA HIS A 91 -1.38 15.45 4.09
C HIS A 91 -2.53 14.85 4.90
N TYR A 92 -2.44 13.56 5.26
CA TYR A 92 -3.41 12.92 6.13
C TYR A 92 -3.43 13.56 7.53
N ALA A 93 -2.26 13.84 8.11
CA ALA A 93 -2.13 14.53 9.40
C ALA A 93 -2.65 15.98 9.34
N ALA A 94 -2.53 16.63 8.19
CA ALA A 94 -3.10 17.95 7.90
C ALA A 94 -4.61 17.92 7.63
N GLY A 95 -5.28 16.76 7.74
CA GLY A 95 -6.72 16.61 7.54
C GLY A 95 -7.18 16.52 6.08
N ARG A 96 -6.25 16.47 5.12
CA ARG A 96 -6.56 16.41 3.70
C ARG A 96 -6.79 14.97 3.29
N LYS A 97 -8.06 14.60 3.20
CA LYS A 97 -8.49 13.22 2.93
C LYS A 97 -8.94 13.01 1.49
N THR A 98 -9.20 14.09 0.74
CA THR A 98 -9.73 14.03 -0.62
C THR A 98 -8.70 14.49 -1.65
N LEU A 99 -8.87 14.05 -2.91
CA LEU A 99 -8.08 14.55 -4.03
C LEU A 99 -8.31 16.04 -4.29
N GLN A 100 -9.51 16.55 -3.99
CA GLN A 100 -9.85 17.97 -4.13
C GLN A 100 -9.06 18.85 -3.15
N ASP A 101 -8.93 18.42 -1.89
CA ASP A 101 -8.14 19.14 -0.88
C ASP A 101 -6.64 19.17 -1.26
N LEU A 102 -6.17 18.07 -1.85
CA LEU A 102 -4.83 17.97 -2.42
C LEU A 102 -4.62 18.91 -3.59
N LYS A 103 -5.57 18.95 -4.53
CA LYS A 103 -5.52 19.83 -5.70
C LYS A 103 -5.42 21.30 -5.30
N LYS A 104 -6.30 21.77 -4.41
CA LYS A 104 -6.26 23.15 -3.88
C LYS A 104 -4.93 23.48 -3.20
N PHE A 105 -4.35 22.54 -2.47
CA PHE A 105 -3.06 22.76 -1.83
C PHE A 105 -1.90 22.85 -2.84
N TYR A 106 -1.92 22.00 -3.88
CA TYR A 106 -0.88 22.03 -4.90
C TYR A 106 -1.04 23.20 -5.86
N GLU A 107 -2.26 23.64 -6.17
CA GLU A 107 -2.53 24.88 -6.92
C GLU A 107 -1.88 26.09 -6.22
N ALA A 108 -2.08 26.25 -4.91
CA ALA A 108 -1.45 27.32 -4.14
C ALA A 108 0.10 27.23 -4.12
N LYS A 109 0.67 26.02 -4.23
CA LYS A 109 2.12 25.83 -4.31
C LYS A 109 2.69 26.03 -5.72
N VAL A 110 1.88 25.79 -6.76
CA VAL A 110 2.21 26.08 -8.15
C VAL A 110 2.31 27.59 -8.37
N GLU A 111 1.42 28.38 -7.76
CA GLU A 111 1.53 29.84 -7.75
C GLU A 111 2.85 30.33 -7.10
N ALA A 112 3.36 29.57 -6.12
CA ALA A 112 4.67 29.81 -5.51
C ALA A 112 5.86 29.24 -6.33
N GLY A 113 5.62 28.73 -7.55
CA GLY A 113 6.65 28.24 -8.47
C GLY A 113 7.22 26.86 -8.16
N THR A 114 6.59 26.07 -7.27
CA THR A 114 7.08 24.74 -6.85
C THR A 114 6.05 23.64 -7.15
N HIS A 115 6.50 22.39 -7.30
CA HIS A 115 5.64 21.20 -7.44
C HIS A 115 4.72 21.14 -8.68
N LEU A 116 5.06 21.84 -9.78
CA LEU A 116 4.37 21.76 -11.09
C LEU A 116 4.11 20.31 -11.56
N GLY A 117 5.08 19.41 -11.36
CA GLY A 117 4.93 18.01 -11.76
C GLY A 117 3.85 17.23 -10.99
N ILE A 118 3.53 17.64 -9.76
CA ILE A 118 2.47 16.99 -8.97
C ILE A 118 1.09 17.51 -9.40
N ALA A 119 0.99 18.80 -9.74
CA ALA A 119 -0.24 19.38 -10.28
C ALA A 119 -0.60 18.77 -11.64
N ALA A 120 0.37 18.65 -12.56
CA ALA A 120 0.14 17.97 -13.84
C ALA A 120 -0.27 16.50 -13.66
N ALA A 121 0.30 15.80 -12.66
CA ALA A 121 -0.09 14.43 -12.36
C ALA A 121 -1.53 14.30 -11.81
N LEU A 122 -2.00 15.30 -11.07
CA LEU A 122 -3.39 15.38 -10.60
C LEU A 122 -4.35 15.57 -11.78
N GLU A 123 -4.02 16.45 -12.72
CA GLU A 123 -4.85 16.68 -13.92
C GLU A 123 -4.94 15.44 -14.81
N LEU A 124 -3.81 14.77 -15.07
CA LEU A 124 -3.79 13.53 -15.85
C LEU A 124 -4.56 12.38 -15.17
N HIS A 125 -4.58 12.35 -13.84
CA HIS A 125 -5.34 11.33 -13.10
C HIS A 125 -6.85 11.53 -13.25
N ASP A 126 -7.32 12.78 -13.35
CA ASP A 126 -8.72 13.07 -13.63
C ASP A 126 -9.08 12.62 -15.06
N GLU A 127 -8.24 12.93 -16.06
CA GLU A 127 -8.46 12.54 -17.46
C GLU A 127 -8.57 11.02 -17.66
N LEU A 128 -7.70 10.24 -17.00
CA LEU A 128 -7.66 8.77 -17.13
C LEU A 128 -8.83 8.06 -16.43
N ASN A 129 -9.53 8.71 -15.50
CA ASN A 129 -10.68 8.13 -14.81
C ASN A 129 -12.03 8.65 -15.31
N THR A 130 -12.03 9.60 -16.26
CA THR A 130 -13.25 10.13 -16.90
C THR A 130 -13.66 9.41 -18.19
N THR A 131 -13.00 8.30 -18.55
CA THR A 131 -13.36 7.43 -19.68
C THR A 131 -13.76 6.05 -19.20
#